data_AF-A0A397TJF6-F1
#
_entry.id   AF-A0A397TJF6-F1
#
_cell.length_a   1.000
_cell.length_b   1.000
_cell.length_c   1.000
_cell.angle_alpha   90.00
_cell.angle_beta   90.00
_cell.angle_gamma   90.00
#
_symmetry.space_group_name_H-M   'P 1'
#
loop_
_entity.id
_entity.type
_entity.pdbx_description
1 polymer ?
#
loop_
_entity_poly.entity_id
_entity_poly.type
_entity_poly.pdbx_seq_one_letter_code
_entity_poly.pdbx_strand_id
1 'polypeptide(L)'
;MATESSIANLVKLWKASSELTVGEITRYRVFFDHKKLKKSTAWPPNNLVLKVTNTTPVIYRGAILAGPYNISATCVNTNHNCFTIPKQPTELIVPHTKSGIKCGETWKISLIIPDGEEWVGDWTIEVLSEIVFTCNKVQYDVSLFAEVADGALVTDEIRIANIHNKYNDDFTIIETFSPTITYEYFRPKDVFHLPDLTTINNISESSQNTKISVHLVVLTHGIHGSILDELYLREVIEEKCKHKLEHKVVVYMSDVNHSVTEDGIEKCGKRLAESILEYVGWPWICSSSTNSSSTSNGPLISNISFIGHSLGGLINIFLIGYLNSVTNGIFFKDIEPVHYIAIASPLLGSTDLAWYIKIGLEWGVIGQTGKDLALIPRSKIAQESASDILEEQEDSPTTIDSLNEEPLLLSLSRPNSSSHIALKLFKTRTLYANVANDTTVSLKTSSLYFINHDDDFIKNHYSTTIIDHLRNLINAINPPETTKEYLIRSFSAESPILHDKLYTPNDISHITNTTGEEEDETFYNLPIDEQIARFWHKDMTWRKVLVNLEGGAHTHVIVRRKWINAPGWQVIDHLLNNHEF
;
A
#
# COMPACT_ATOMS: atom_id res chain seq x y z
N MET A 1 -43.17 -17.27 28.70
CA MET A 1 -43.40 -15.95 28.08
C MET A 1 -42.05 -15.40 27.71
N ALA A 2 -41.68 -15.51 26.44
CA ALA A 2 -40.51 -14.83 25.89
C ALA A 2 -40.84 -13.34 25.86
N THR A 3 -40.03 -12.53 26.51
CA THR A 3 -40.11 -11.07 26.42
C THR A 3 -39.80 -10.67 24.98
N GLU A 4 -40.81 -10.18 24.26
CA GLU A 4 -40.65 -9.51 22.98
C GLU A 4 -39.61 -8.38 23.16
N SER A 5 -38.52 -8.48 22.40
CA SER A 5 -37.52 -7.41 22.27
C SER A 5 -38.23 -6.19 21.69
N SER A 6 -38.55 -5.20 22.53
CA SER A 6 -39.08 -3.91 22.09
C SER A 6 -38.13 -3.29 21.08
N ILE A 7 -38.60 -3.05 19.86
CA ILE A 7 -37.81 -2.41 18.80
C ILE A 7 -37.52 -0.97 19.26
N ALA A 8 -36.28 -0.67 19.64
CA ALA A 8 -35.90 0.68 20.02
C ALA A 8 -36.12 1.65 18.84
N ASN A 9 -36.74 2.80 19.10
CA ASN A 9 -36.93 3.83 18.09
C ASN A 9 -35.58 4.52 17.83
N LEU A 10 -35.22 4.68 16.56
CA LEU A 10 -33.98 5.33 16.14
C LEU A 10 -34.27 6.70 15.52
N VAL A 11 -33.53 7.70 15.96
CA VAL A 11 -33.68 9.10 15.56
C VAL A 11 -32.45 9.51 14.79
N LYS A 12 -32.60 10.05 13.59
CA LYS A 12 -31.42 10.42 12.82
C LYS A 12 -30.86 11.74 13.33
N LEU A 13 -29.60 11.72 13.78
CA LEU A 13 -28.87 12.92 14.21
C LEU A 13 -28.05 13.50 13.07
N TRP A 14 -27.43 12.63 12.27
CA TRP A 14 -26.54 13.03 11.18
C TRP A 14 -26.53 12.00 10.06
N LYS A 15 -26.32 12.47 8.83
CA LYS A 15 -26.08 11.62 7.66
C LYS A 15 -25.17 12.33 6.66
N ALA A 16 -24.18 11.61 6.15
CA ALA A 16 -23.42 11.97 4.97
C ALA A 16 -23.53 10.85 3.92
N SER A 17 -23.45 11.23 2.66
CA SER A 17 -23.45 10.34 1.50
C SER A 17 -22.25 10.68 0.64
N SER A 18 -21.56 9.67 0.13
CA SER A 18 -20.41 9.86 -0.75
C SER A 18 -20.21 8.63 -1.63
N GLU A 19 -19.18 8.67 -2.46
CA GLU A 19 -18.79 7.60 -3.35
C GLU A 19 -17.27 7.43 -3.34
N LEU A 20 -16.80 6.21 -3.60
CA LEU A 20 -15.40 5.85 -3.67
C LEU A 20 -15.12 5.06 -4.95
N THR A 21 -13.98 5.28 -5.57
CA THR A 21 -13.40 4.40 -6.58
C THR A 21 -12.15 3.69 -6.06
N VAL A 22 -11.45 2.96 -6.92
CA VAL A 22 -10.19 2.27 -6.58
C VAL A 22 -9.19 3.23 -5.93
N GLY A 23 -8.56 2.78 -4.85
CA GLY A 23 -7.57 3.59 -4.13
C GLY A 23 -8.12 4.78 -3.32
N GLU A 24 -9.44 4.97 -3.25
CA GLU A 24 -10.02 6.10 -2.53
C GLU A 24 -10.44 5.77 -1.09
N ILE A 25 -10.26 6.74 -0.21
CA ILE A 25 -10.70 6.74 1.19
C ILE A 25 -11.41 8.05 1.50
N THR A 26 -12.32 8.00 2.45
CA THR A 26 -12.91 9.19 3.08
C THR A 26 -12.74 9.10 4.58
N ARG A 27 -12.47 10.24 5.21
CA ARG A 27 -12.37 10.34 6.67
C ARG A 27 -13.39 11.36 7.15
N TYR A 28 -14.23 10.94 8.09
CA TYR A 28 -15.18 11.80 8.80
C TYR A 28 -14.70 11.92 10.24
N ARG A 29 -14.59 13.14 10.77
CA ARG A 29 -14.50 13.35 12.22
C ARG A 29 -15.83 13.87 12.70
N VAL A 30 -16.54 13.12 13.52
CA VAL A 30 -17.87 13.48 14.01
C VAL A 30 -17.77 13.84 15.48
N PHE A 31 -18.05 15.09 15.79
CA PHE A 31 -18.14 15.62 17.15
C PHE A 31 -19.60 15.73 17.58
N PHE A 32 -19.93 15.16 18.73
CA PHE A 32 -21.26 15.17 19.33
C PHE A 32 -21.25 15.81 20.72
N ASP A 33 -21.96 16.93 20.84
CA ASP A 33 -22.16 17.66 22.08
C ASP A 33 -23.49 17.27 22.75
N HIS A 34 -23.40 16.35 23.71
CA HIS A 34 -24.55 15.85 24.46
C HIS A 34 -25.32 16.95 25.22
N LYS A 35 -24.64 18.02 25.68
CA LYS A 35 -25.26 19.09 26.47
C LYS A 35 -26.27 19.90 25.65
N LYS A 36 -26.07 19.98 24.35
CA LYS A 36 -26.97 20.71 23.44
C LYS A 36 -28.22 19.91 23.09
N LEU A 37 -28.16 18.57 23.22
CA LEU A 37 -29.29 17.69 22.91
C LEU A 37 -30.36 17.77 24.02
N LYS A 38 -29.96 17.74 25.30
CA LYS A 38 -30.87 17.92 26.45
C LYS A 38 -31.67 19.22 26.41
N LYS A 39 -31.15 20.25 25.73
CA LYS A 39 -31.82 21.55 25.59
C LYS A 39 -32.80 21.59 24.41
N SER A 40 -32.61 20.74 23.39
CA SER A 40 -33.39 20.75 22.16
C SER A 40 -34.45 19.63 22.08
N THR A 41 -34.31 18.56 22.86
CA THR A 41 -35.22 17.40 22.82
C THR A 41 -35.73 16.98 24.21
N ALA A 42 -36.94 16.40 24.29
CA ALA A 42 -37.63 16.04 25.54
C ALA A 42 -37.14 14.73 26.21
N TRP A 43 -35.96 14.23 25.83
CA TRP A 43 -35.52 12.86 26.08
C TRP A 43 -34.00 12.72 25.82
N PRO A 44 -33.21 12.24 26.78
CA PRO A 44 -31.82 11.90 26.51
C PRO A 44 -31.74 10.53 25.81
N PRO A 45 -30.88 10.36 24.79
CA PRO A 45 -30.62 9.06 24.19
C PRO A 45 -29.88 8.17 25.18
N ASN A 46 -30.21 6.87 25.18
CA ASN A 46 -29.51 5.88 26.00
C ASN A 46 -28.19 5.46 25.34
N ASN A 47 -28.19 5.35 24.02
CA ASN A 47 -27.02 5.02 23.21
C ASN A 47 -27.05 5.81 21.91
N LEU A 48 -25.92 5.85 21.22
CA LEU A 48 -25.85 6.24 19.82
C LEU A 48 -25.62 5.01 18.95
N VAL A 49 -26.13 5.05 17.72
CA VAL A 49 -25.93 3.99 16.72
C VAL A 49 -25.31 4.60 15.48
N LEU A 50 -24.06 4.25 15.18
CA LEU A 50 -23.43 4.56 13.91
C LEU A 50 -23.78 3.48 12.88
N LYS A 51 -24.15 3.91 11.67
CA LYS A 51 -24.39 3.03 10.53
C LYS A 51 -23.51 3.43 9.36
N VAL A 52 -22.85 2.44 8.75
CA VAL A 52 -22.20 2.58 7.44
C VAL A 52 -22.91 1.65 6.48
N THR A 53 -23.55 2.20 5.46
CA THR A 53 -24.33 1.45 4.48
C THR A 53 -23.70 1.57 3.12
N ASN A 54 -23.38 0.44 2.49
CA ASN A 54 -23.07 0.43 1.08
C ASN A 54 -24.39 0.53 0.31
N THR A 55 -24.64 1.68 -0.32
CA THR A 55 -25.90 1.97 -1.02
C THR A 55 -25.87 1.52 -2.49
N THR A 56 -24.75 0.97 -2.94
CA THR A 56 -24.61 0.39 -4.28
C THR A 56 -25.68 -0.70 -4.48
N PRO A 57 -26.37 -0.75 -5.64
CA PRO A 57 -27.43 -1.73 -5.87
C PRO A 57 -26.98 -3.18 -5.66
N VAL A 58 -27.82 -4.00 -5.02
CA VAL A 58 -27.51 -5.40 -4.67
C VAL A 58 -27.15 -6.26 -5.88
N ILE A 59 -27.61 -5.90 -7.08
CA ILE A 59 -27.27 -6.60 -8.33
C ILE A 59 -25.75 -6.63 -8.59
N TYR A 60 -25.00 -5.63 -8.12
CA TYR A 60 -23.54 -5.58 -8.25
C TYR A 60 -22.80 -6.59 -7.37
N ARG A 61 -23.47 -7.28 -6.44
CA ARG A 61 -22.85 -8.40 -5.69
C ARG A 61 -22.42 -9.55 -6.61
N GLY A 62 -23.08 -9.73 -7.75
CA GLY A 62 -22.74 -10.75 -8.73
C GLY A 62 -21.64 -10.34 -9.72
N ALA A 63 -21.23 -9.07 -9.72
CA ALA A 63 -20.30 -8.51 -10.69
C ALA A 63 -18.83 -8.63 -10.24
N ILE A 64 -18.41 -9.85 -9.87
CA ILE A 64 -17.08 -10.13 -9.26
C ILE A 64 -15.92 -9.62 -10.14
N LEU A 65 -16.04 -9.76 -11.47
CA LEU A 65 -15.03 -9.32 -12.45
C LEU A 65 -14.99 -7.80 -12.67
N ALA A 66 -16.02 -7.07 -12.27
CA ALA A 66 -16.01 -5.60 -12.24
C ALA A 66 -15.51 -5.05 -10.90
N GLY A 67 -14.91 -5.92 -10.07
CA GLY A 67 -14.47 -5.70 -8.70
C GLY A 67 -15.54 -6.06 -7.68
N PRO A 68 -15.18 -6.52 -6.47
CA PRO A 68 -16.13 -6.44 -5.38
C PRO A 68 -16.40 -4.96 -5.12
N TYR A 69 -17.64 -4.53 -5.35
CA TYR A 69 -18.15 -3.20 -5.02
C TYR A 69 -18.33 -3.04 -3.50
N ASN A 70 -17.37 -3.54 -2.74
CA ASN A 70 -17.36 -3.57 -1.28
C ASN A 70 -16.62 -2.36 -0.75
N ILE A 71 -16.94 -2.01 0.49
CA ILE A 71 -16.20 -1.03 1.28
C ILE A 71 -15.75 -1.66 2.59
N SER A 72 -14.62 -1.18 3.08
CA SER A 72 -14.19 -1.37 4.46
C SER A 72 -14.53 -0.11 5.26
N ALA A 73 -14.87 -0.26 6.53
CA ALA A 73 -15.08 0.88 7.42
C ALA A 73 -14.47 0.66 8.80
N THR A 74 -13.96 1.75 9.38
CA THR A 74 -13.39 1.80 10.72
C THR A 74 -14.01 2.96 11.48
N CYS A 75 -14.26 2.81 12.78
CA CYS A 75 -14.66 3.87 13.69
C CYS A 75 -13.82 3.77 14.98
N VAL A 76 -13.16 4.87 15.34
CA VAL A 76 -12.30 4.99 16.53
C VAL A 76 -12.48 6.36 17.18
N ASN A 77 -12.26 6.46 18.50
CA ASN A 77 -12.30 7.76 19.18
C ASN A 77 -11.06 8.61 18.79
N THR A 78 -11.27 9.88 18.45
CA THR A 78 -10.24 10.73 17.80
C THR A 78 -9.14 11.19 18.75
N ASN A 79 -9.40 11.29 20.06
CA ASN A 79 -8.43 11.80 21.04
C ASN A 79 -7.25 10.85 21.32
N HIS A 80 -7.18 9.72 20.64
CA HIS A 80 -6.11 8.75 20.83
C HIS A 80 -5.10 8.84 19.69
N ASN A 81 -3.83 9.04 20.05
CA ASN A 81 -2.74 8.98 19.07
C ASN A 81 -2.70 7.59 18.44
N CYS A 82 -3.09 7.57 17.18
CA CYS A 82 -3.39 6.38 16.41
C CYS A 82 -2.14 5.83 15.70
N PHE A 83 -0.99 6.52 15.79
CA PHE A 83 0.24 6.21 15.06
C PHE A 83 1.37 5.73 15.97
N THR A 84 1.17 5.75 17.28
CA THR A 84 2.14 5.19 18.24
C THR A 84 1.74 3.77 18.58
N ILE A 85 2.67 2.84 18.41
CA ILE A 85 2.49 1.46 18.88
C ILE A 85 2.37 1.50 20.41
N PRO A 86 1.30 0.93 21.00
CA PRO A 86 1.15 0.84 22.45
C PRO A 86 2.36 0.14 23.08
N LYS A 87 2.90 0.68 24.16
CA LYS A 87 4.03 0.04 24.87
C LYS A 87 3.56 -1.09 25.76
N GLN A 88 2.28 -1.06 26.16
CA GLN A 88 1.65 -2.08 26.97
C GLN A 88 0.32 -2.54 26.37
N PRO A 89 -0.05 -3.83 26.50
CA PRO A 89 -1.34 -4.35 26.04
C PRO A 89 -2.57 -3.64 26.64
N THR A 90 -2.43 -3.01 27.80
CA THR A 90 -3.47 -2.25 28.49
C THR A 90 -3.77 -0.90 27.84
N GLU A 91 -2.82 -0.36 27.08
CA GLU A 91 -2.95 0.91 26.33
C GLU A 91 -3.59 0.70 24.95
N LEU A 92 -3.78 -0.56 24.55
CA LEU A 92 -4.27 -0.94 23.23
C LEU A 92 -5.77 -0.64 23.08
N ILE A 93 -6.06 0.20 22.10
CA ILE A 93 -7.42 0.52 21.69
C ILE A 93 -7.85 -0.48 20.63
N VAL A 94 -9.01 -1.09 20.85
CA VAL A 94 -9.65 -1.93 19.85
C VAL A 94 -10.61 -1.06 19.05
N PRO A 95 -10.33 -0.79 17.77
CA PRO A 95 -11.24 -0.04 16.93
C PRO A 95 -12.50 -0.85 16.63
N HIS A 96 -13.59 -0.18 16.30
CA HIS A 96 -14.66 -0.85 15.58
C HIS A 96 -14.26 -0.93 14.11
N THR A 97 -14.18 -2.12 13.53
CA THR A 97 -13.81 -2.33 12.13
C THR A 97 -14.74 -3.31 11.47
N LYS A 98 -15.07 -3.08 10.19
CA LYS A 98 -15.69 -4.09 9.34
C LYS A 98 -15.13 -4.01 7.93
N SER A 99 -14.60 -5.13 7.46
CA SER A 99 -14.21 -5.31 6.05
C SER A 99 -15.33 -5.93 5.25
N GLY A 100 -15.31 -5.74 3.93
CA GLY A 100 -16.19 -6.44 3.00
C GLY A 100 -17.67 -6.09 3.16
N ILE A 101 -18.02 -4.84 3.49
CA ILE A 101 -19.42 -4.39 3.53
C ILE A 101 -19.97 -4.43 2.10
N LYS A 102 -20.81 -5.43 1.83
CA LYS A 102 -21.32 -5.76 0.49
C LYS A 102 -22.36 -4.75 0.01
N CYS A 103 -22.62 -4.68 -1.30
CA CYS A 103 -23.67 -3.82 -1.86
C CYS A 103 -25.01 -4.01 -1.14
N GLY A 104 -25.65 -2.94 -0.68
CA GLY A 104 -26.90 -2.98 0.10
C GLY A 104 -26.76 -3.47 1.55
N GLU A 105 -25.56 -3.77 2.03
CA GLU A 105 -25.31 -4.14 3.42
C GLU A 105 -25.12 -2.90 4.31
N THR A 106 -25.61 -2.98 5.55
CA THR A 106 -25.37 -1.97 6.58
C THR A 106 -24.58 -2.57 7.73
N TRP A 107 -23.42 -1.99 8.01
CA TRP A 107 -22.71 -2.16 9.27
C TRP A 107 -23.29 -1.25 10.35
N LYS A 108 -23.46 -1.76 11.57
CA LYS A 108 -24.01 -1.03 12.70
C LYS A 108 -23.07 -1.14 13.90
N ILE A 109 -22.87 -0.04 14.61
CA ILE A 109 -22.04 0.04 15.81
C ILE A 109 -22.84 0.77 16.88
N SER A 110 -22.89 0.22 18.09
CA SER A 110 -23.44 0.92 19.26
C SER A 110 -22.32 1.68 19.95
N LEU A 111 -22.47 3.00 20.04
CA LEU A 111 -21.56 3.91 20.73
C LEU A 111 -22.21 4.27 22.07
N ILE A 112 -21.58 3.83 23.17
CA ILE A 112 -22.09 4.02 24.53
C ILE A 112 -21.86 5.48 24.95
N ILE A 113 -22.89 6.10 25.52
CA ILE A 113 -22.79 7.41 26.16
C ILE A 113 -22.45 7.18 27.64
N PRO A 114 -21.27 7.63 28.14
CA PRO A 114 -20.93 7.49 29.55
C PRO A 114 -21.85 8.32 30.45
N ASP A 115 -22.09 7.81 31.65
CA ASP A 115 -22.79 8.54 32.71
C ASP A 115 -21.91 9.69 33.23
N GLY A 116 -22.17 10.92 32.76
CA GLY A 116 -21.45 12.10 33.22
C GLY A 116 -21.97 13.38 32.55
N GLU A 117 -22.02 14.49 33.31
CA GLU A 117 -22.56 15.76 32.80
C GLU A 117 -21.66 16.45 31.76
N GLU A 118 -20.39 16.06 31.64
CA GLU A 118 -19.38 16.75 30.82
C GLU A 118 -18.88 15.97 29.59
N TRP A 119 -19.50 14.84 29.25
CA TRP A 119 -19.02 14.02 28.14
C TRP A 119 -19.36 14.59 26.76
N VAL A 120 -18.42 14.46 25.82
CA VAL A 120 -18.57 14.74 24.40
C VAL A 120 -18.11 13.53 23.59
N GLY A 121 -18.80 13.26 22.48
CA GLY A 121 -18.38 12.27 21.52
C GLY A 121 -17.44 12.86 20.48
N ASP A 122 -16.33 12.19 20.18
CA ASP A 122 -15.41 12.57 19.11
C ASP A 122 -14.89 11.29 18.44
N TRP A 123 -15.34 11.04 17.21
CA TRP A 123 -15.03 9.81 16.48
C TRP A 123 -14.49 10.10 15.09
N THR A 124 -13.42 9.39 14.74
CA THR A 124 -12.89 9.30 13.39
C THR A 124 -13.47 8.06 12.72
N ILE A 125 -14.16 8.26 11.61
CA ILE A 125 -14.77 7.21 10.78
C ILE A 125 -14.06 7.22 9.43
N GLU A 126 -13.48 6.09 9.07
CA GLU A 126 -12.80 5.90 7.79
C GLU A 126 -13.61 4.93 6.94
N VAL A 127 -13.85 5.29 5.69
CA VAL A 127 -14.49 4.39 4.70
C VAL A 127 -13.54 4.27 3.51
N LEU A 128 -13.14 3.03 3.22
CA LEU A 128 -12.15 2.67 2.22
C LEU A 128 -12.78 1.83 1.12
N SER A 129 -12.37 2.08 -0.12
CA SER A 129 -12.70 1.23 -1.25
C SER A 129 -11.97 -0.11 -1.19
N GLU A 130 -12.67 -1.19 -1.56
CA GLU A 130 -12.07 -2.50 -1.82
C GLU A 130 -12.08 -2.85 -3.33
N ILE A 131 -12.40 -1.87 -4.18
CA ILE A 131 -12.34 -2.05 -5.63
C ILE A 131 -10.88 -2.14 -6.06
N VAL A 132 -10.60 -3.07 -6.97
CA VAL A 132 -9.23 -3.40 -7.41
C VAL A 132 -9.10 -3.47 -8.94
N PHE A 133 -10.12 -3.95 -9.63
CA PHE A 133 -10.07 -4.27 -11.06
C PHE A 133 -10.73 -3.23 -11.97
N THR A 134 -11.41 -2.22 -11.40
CA THR A 134 -12.11 -1.19 -12.18
C THR A 134 -12.02 0.18 -11.50
N CYS A 135 -12.28 1.22 -12.27
CA CYS A 135 -12.47 2.59 -11.76
C CYS A 135 -13.96 2.93 -11.56
N ASN A 136 -14.81 1.91 -11.35
CA ASN A 136 -16.22 2.15 -11.04
C ASN A 136 -16.36 2.75 -9.64
N LYS A 137 -17.54 3.29 -9.36
CA LYS A 137 -17.83 3.96 -8.10
C LYS A 137 -18.74 3.11 -7.22
N VAL A 138 -18.38 3.01 -5.95
CA VAL A 138 -19.18 2.41 -4.89
C VAL A 138 -19.78 3.54 -4.07
N GLN A 139 -21.10 3.56 -4.01
CA GLN A 139 -21.85 4.56 -3.24
C GLN A 139 -22.09 4.05 -1.82
N TYR A 140 -22.01 4.96 -0.86
CA TYR A 140 -22.25 4.63 0.54
C TYR A 140 -22.81 5.82 1.34
N ASP A 141 -23.41 5.48 2.47
CA ASP A 141 -23.92 6.40 3.47
C ASP A 141 -23.25 6.14 4.83
N VAL A 142 -22.94 7.22 5.54
CA VAL A 142 -22.61 7.19 6.98
C VAL A 142 -23.73 7.92 7.71
N SER A 143 -24.23 7.35 8.81
CA SER A 143 -25.32 7.97 9.56
C SER A 143 -25.23 7.69 11.05
N LEU A 144 -25.43 8.72 11.86
CA LEU A 144 -25.48 8.62 13.32
C LEU A 144 -26.93 8.75 13.79
N PHE A 145 -27.34 7.84 14.67
CA PHE A 145 -28.67 7.82 15.25
C PHE A 145 -28.59 7.89 16.78
N ALA A 146 -29.61 8.51 17.38
CA ALA A 146 -29.91 8.37 18.81
C ALA A 146 -30.85 7.18 19.01
N GLU A 147 -30.51 6.30 19.95
CA GLU A 147 -31.38 5.24 20.46
C GLU A 147 -32.14 5.71 21.69
N VAL A 148 -33.39 5.32 21.76
CA VAL A 148 -34.41 6.08 22.44
C VAL A 148 -35.51 5.14 22.97
N ALA A 149 -36.19 5.53 24.04
CA ALA A 149 -37.29 4.74 24.61
C ALA A 149 -38.56 4.74 23.73
N ASP A 150 -39.30 3.64 23.79
CA ASP A 150 -40.56 3.48 23.05
C ASP A 150 -41.63 4.49 23.50
N GLY A 151 -42.42 5.01 22.55
CA GLY A 151 -43.51 5.96 22.80
C GLY A 151 -43.15 7.45 22.93
N ALA A 152 -41.87 7.83 22.80
CA ALA A 152 -41.50 9.24 22.81
C ALA A 152 -41.83 9.94 21.46
N LEU A 153 -42.33 11.18 21.52
CA LEU A 153 -42.63 12.00 20.34
C LEU A 153 -41.32 12.49 19.72
N VAL A 154 -41.09 12.13 18.46
CA VAL A 154 -39.80 12.35 17.81
C VAL A 154 -39.96 13.10 16.50
N THR A 155 -39.23 14.20 16.38
CA THR A 155 -38.86 14.76 15.08
C THR A 155 -37.35 14.60 14.91
N ASP A 156 -36.89 14.25 13.71
CA ASP A 156 -35.47 14.30 13.37
C ASP A 156 -34.89 15.68 13.76
N GLU A 157 -33.63 15.74 14.18
CA GLU A 157 -33.02 17.02 14.54
C GLU A 157 -33.01 17.95 13.32
N ILE A 158 -33.47 19.19 13.51
CA ILE A 158 -33.59 20.15 12.41
C ILE A 158 -32.18 20.48 11.91
N ARG A 159 -31.91 20.09 10.65
CA ARG A 159 -30.70 20.50 9.93
C ARG A 159 -30.62 22.02 9.94
N ILE A 160 -29.57 22.58 10.53
CA ILE A 160 -29.29 24.01 10.37
C ILE A 160 -28.85 24.20 8.91
N ALA A 161 -29.38 25.20 8.22
CA ALA A 161 -28.96 25.52 6.85
C ALA A 161 -27.42 25.60 6.81
N ASN A 162 -26.80 24.89 5.86
CA ASN A 162 -25.35 24.68 5.77
C ASN A 162 -24.56 25.98 6.02
N ILE A 163 -23.98 26.14 7.22
CA ILE A 163 -22.95 27.15 7.45
C ILE A 163 -21.63 26.49 7.04
N HIS A 164 -21.28 26.62 5.76
CA HIS A 164 -19.98 26.18 5.27
C HIS A 164 -18.91 27.16 5.77
N ASN A 165 -18.19 26.80 6.83
CA ASN A 165 -16.95 27.47 7.16
C ASN A 165 -15.83 26.79 6.37
N LYS A 166 -15.58 27.26 5.14
CA LYS A 166 -14.33 26.96 4.46
C LYS A 166 -13.22 27.69 5.21
N TYR A 167 -12.35 26.95 5.90
CA TYR A 167 -11.07 27.50 6.34
C TYR A 167 -10.16 27.72 5.12
N ASN A 168 -9.24 28.67 5.22
CA ASN A 168 -8.33 29.09 4.14
C ASN A 168 -7.30 28.02 3.71
N ASP A 169 -7.29 26.84 4.32
CA ASP A 169 -6.58 25.67 3.80
C ASP A 169 -7.56 24.83 2.99
N ASP A 170 -7.46 24.86 1.65
CA ASP A 170 -8.42 24.40 0.63
C ASP A 170 -8.85 22.90 0.67
N PHE A 171 -8.44 22.14 1.70
CA PHE A 171 -8.45 20.68 1.75
C PHE A 171 -9.39 20.07 2.80
N THR A 172 -10.02 20.83 3.70
CA THR A 172 -10.92 20.27 4.73
C THR A 172 -12.26 21.00 4.75
N ILE A 173 -13.35 20.22 4.69
CA ILE A 173 -14.70 20.75 4.86
C ILE A 173 -15.10 20.57 6.31
N ILE A 174 -15.24 21.68 7.05
CA ILE A 174 -15.77 21.69 8.41
C ILE A 174 -17.21 22.23 8.36
N GLU A 175 -18.17 21.41 8.79
CA GLU A 175 -19.58 21.74 8.78
C GLU A 175 -20.22 21.54 10.15
N THR A 176 -20.88 22.59 10.64
CA THR A 176 -21.84 22.46 11.76
C THR A 176 -23.17 21.98 11.17
N PHE A 177 -23.49 20.71 11.39
CA PHE A 177 -24.68 20.07 10.79
C PHE A 177 -25.95 20.36 11.59
N SER A 178 -25.85 20.33 12.91
CA SER A 178 -26.91 20.62 13.86
C SER A 178 -26.32 21.31 15.10
N PRO A 179 -27.13 21.79 16.07
CA PRO A 179 -26.58 22.31 17.31
C PRO A 179 -25.65 21.30 17.99
N THR A 180 -26.00 20.01 17.94
CA THR A 180 -25.32 18.92 18.66
C THR A 180 -24.21 18.27 17.85
N ILE A 181 -24.25 18.33 16.52
CA ILE A 181 -23.27 17.69 15.64
C ILE A 181 -22.45 18.73 14.87
N THR A 182 -21.13 18.63 15.02
CA THR A 182 -20.15 19.21 14.09
C THR A 182 -19.38 18.08 13.45
N TYR A 183 -19.13 18.15 12.14
CA TYR A 183 -18.29 17.15 11.50
C TYR A 183 -17.27 17.76 10.54
N GLU A 184 -16.12 17.10 10.44
CA GLU A 184 -15.08 17.38 9.46
C GLU A 184 -15.11 16.26 8.41
N TYR A 185 -14.93 16.64 7.14
CA TYR A 185 -14.89 15.71 6.02
C TYR A 185 -13.65 15.94 5.18
N PHE A 186 -12.87 14.86 5.06
CA PHE A 186 -11.70 14.77 4.18
C PHE A 186 -12.08 13.95 2.95
N ARG A 187 -12.02 14.57 1.77
CA ARG A 187 -12.30 13.91 0.48
C ARG A 187 -11.14 12.98 0.11
N PRO A 188 -11.33 12.03 -0.82
CA PRO A 188 -10.26 11.13 -1.25
C PRO A 188 -8.98 11.86 -1.68
N LYS A 189 -9.12 12.90 -2.52
CA LYS A 189 -7.99 13.72 -2.97
C LYS A 189 -7.28 14.50 -1.87
N ASP A 190 -7.95 14.78 -0.75
CA ASP A 190 -7.37 15.55 0.35
C ASP A 190 -6.44 14.67 1.19
N VAL A 191 -6.79 13.37 1.34
CA VAL A 191 -5.96 12.40 2.07
C VAL A 191 -4.64 12.15 1.36
N PHE A 192 -4.66 12.08 0.02
CA PHE A 192 -3.47 11.81 -0.77
C PHE A 192 -2.77 13.04 -1.33
N HIS A 193 -3.19 14.24 -0.93
CA HIS A 193 -2.66 15.49 -1.47
C HIS A 193 -1.14 15.55 -1.34
N LEU A 194 -0.48 15.89 -2.45
CA LEU A 194 0.95 16.13 -2.50
C LEU A 194 1.21 17.64 -2.40
N PRO A 195 2.17 18.09 -1.57
CA PRO A 195 2.49 19.49 -1.47
C PRO A 195 3.05 20.00 -2.80
N ASP A 196 2.70 21.24 -3.17
CA ASP A 196 3.35 21.94 -4.27
C ASP A 196 4.80 22.23 -3.88
N LEU A 197 5.74 21.58 -4.57
CA LEU A 197 7.17 21.71 -4.30
C LEU A 197 7.64 23.17 -4.43
N THR A 198 7.03 23.99 -5.29
CA THR A 198 7.41 25.40 -5.46
C THR A 198 7.11 26.25 -4.22
N THR A 199 6.06 25.91 -3.47
CA THR A 199 5.65 26.63 -2.26
C THR A 199 6.52 26.36 -1.05
N ILE A 200 7.21 25.21 -1.02
CA ILE A 200 8.03 24.77 0.12
C ILE A 200 9.16 25.79 0.41
N ASN A 201 9.68 26.45 -0.62
CA ASN A 201 10.74 27.45 -0.47
C ASN A 201 10.27 28.77 0.15
N ASN A 202 9.01 29.17 -0.06
CA ASN A 202 8.52 30.51 0.28
C ASN A 202 8.20 30.68 1.78
N ILE A 203 8.23 29.61 2.57
CA ILE A 203 7.93 29.67 4.02
C ILE A 203 9.12 30.23 4.83
N SER A 204 10.28 30.43 4.20
CA SER A 204 11.53 30.84 4.86
C SER A 204 11.88 32.33 4.75
N GLU A 205 10.89 33.24 4.64
CA GLU A 205 11.16 34.69 4.54
C GLU A 205 11.59 35.38 5.86
N SER A 206 11.63 34.68 7.01
CA SER A 206 11.84 35.37 8.31
C SER A 206 13.15 35.07 9.07
N SER A 207 13.98 34.10 8.69
CA SER A 207 15.28 33.94 9.37
C SER A 207 16.23 32.99 8.63
N GLN A 208 17.31 33.55 8.07
CA GLN A 208 18.46 32.87 7.45
C GLN A 208 18.15 31.97 6.24
N ASN A 209 19.02 32.07 5.23
CA ASN A 209 18.89 31.50 3.89
C ASN A 209 19.15 29.97 3.90
N THR A 210 18.48 29.20 4.76
CA THR A 210 18.62 27.74 4.85
C THR A 210 17.73 27.08 3.80
N LYS A 211 18.32 26.63 2.70
CA LYS A 211 17.65 25.84 1.67
C LYS A 211 17.08 24.56 2.32
N ILE A 212 15.76 24.43 2.37
CA ILE A 212 15.10 23.23 2.90
C ILE A 212 15.42 22.05 1.98
N SER A 213 15.95 20.97 2.57
CA SER A 213 16.17 19.70 1.88
C SER A 213 14.86 18.91 1.85
N VAL A 214 14.47 18.43 0.67
CA VAL A 214 13.27 17.58 0.51
C VAL A 214 13.68 16.16 0.15
N HIS A 215 13.22 15.20 0.95
CA HIS A 215 13.35 13.77 0.67
C HIS A 215 12.02 13.24 0.13
N LEU A 216 12.01 12.83 -1.13
CA LEU A 216 10.87 12.17 -1.77
C LEU A 216 10.90 10.67 -1.47
N VAL A 217 9.88 10.15 -0.80
CA VAL A 217 9.72 8.70 -0.52
C VAL A 217 8.60 8.17 -1.40
N VAL A 218 8.96 7.39 -2.42
CA VAL A 218 8.01 6.78 -3.36
C VAL A 218 7.54 5.44 -2.81
N LEU A 219 6.24 5.29 -2.58
CA LEU A 219 5.60 4.01 -2.23
C LEU A 219 4.97 3.39 -3.48
N THR A 220 5.06 2.07 -3.63
CA THR A 220 4.58 1.36 -4.82
C THR A 220 3.91 0.05 -4.46
N HIS A 221 2.59 -0.01 -4.68
CA HIS A 221 1.76 -1.16 -4.37
C HIS A 221 2.01 -2.38 -5.29
N GLY A 222 1.53 -3.53 -4.84
CA GLY A 222 1.61 -4.81 -5.57
C GLY A 222 0.61 -4.99 -6.70
N ILE A 223 0.61 -6.20 -7.28
CA ILE A 223 -0.36 -6.62 -8.29
C ILE A 223 -1.78 -6.57 -7.71
N HIS A 224 -2.73 -6.05 -8.47
CA HIS A 224 -4.12 -5.88 -8.01
C HIS A 224 -4.20 -5.12 -6.68
N GLY A 225 -3.26 -4.20 -6.46
CA GLY A 225 -3.21 -3.29 -5.33
C GLY A 225 -3.69 -1.89 -5.67
N SER A 226 -3.69 -1.02 -4.66
CA SER A 226 -3.92 0.41 -4.83
C SER A 226 -3.08 1.19 -3.82
N ILE A 227 -3.11 2.53 -3.91
CA ILE A 227 -2.45 3.41 -2.93
C ILE A 227 -2.95 3.17 -1.49
N LEU A 228 -4.15 2.64 -1.28
CA LEU A 228 -4.65 2.33 0.07
C LEU A 228 -3.84 1.25 0.77
N ASP A 229 -3.14 0.40 0.01
CA ASP A 229 -2.40 -0.72 0.57
C ASP A 229 -1.16 -0.26 1.32
N GLU A 230 -0.65 0.93 1.03
CA GLU A 230 0.51 1.51 1.70
C GLU A 230 0.14 2.75 2.53
N LEU A 231 -1.16 3.02 2.72
CA LEU A 231 -1.66 4.19 3.45
C LEU A 231 -1.10 4.25 4.88
N TYR A 232 -1.12 3.12 5.61
CA TYR A 232 -0.55 3.09 6.96
C TYR A 232 0.93 3.45 6.95
N LEU A 233 1.71 2.88 6.02
CA LEU A 233 3.13 3.14 5.88
C LEU A 233 3.41 4.63 5.61
N ARG A 234 2.63 5.25 4.70
CA ARG A 234 2.69 6.70 4.47
C ARG A 234 2.49 7.49 5.76
N GLU A 235 1.39 7.24 6.46
CA GLU A 235 1.02 8.03 7.62
C GLU A 235 2.06 7.93 8.75
N VAL A 236 2.66 6.76 8.96
CA VAL A 236 3.70 6.60 9.99
C VAL A 236 5.05 7.18 9.57
N ILE A 237 5.39 7.21 8.28
CA ILE A 237 6.58 7.93 7.78
C ILE A 237 6.40 9.43 8.01
N GLU A 238 5.26 9.97 7.59
CA GLU A 238 4.93 11.40 7.76
C GLU A 238 4.91 11.80 9.24
N GLU A 239 4.24 11.01 10.08
CA GLU A 239 4.17 11.24 11.54
C GLU A 239 5.56 11.22 12.19
N LYS A 240 6.43 10.27 11.81
CA LYS A 240 7.79 10.17 12.33
C LYS A 240 8.65 11.37 11.93
N CYS A 241 8.42 11.93 10.76
CA CYS A 241 9.26 12.99 10.19
C CYS A 241 8.71 14.41 10.41
N LYS A 242 7.46 14.57 10.89
CA LYS A 242 6.79 15.88 11.00
C LYS A 242 7.51 16.93 11.85
N HIS A 243 8.37 16.51 12.78
CA HIS A 243 9.10 17.40 13.68
C HIS A 243 10.52 17.75 13.19
N LYS A 244 10.96 17.22 12.04
CA LYS A 244 12.26 17.55 11.45
C LYS A 244 12.16 18.90 10.72
N LEU A 245 12.71 19.95 11.33
CA LEU A 245 12.59 21.33 10.81
C LEU A 245 13.47 21.61 9.58
N GLU A 246 14.60 20.90 9.44
CA GLU A 246 15.60 21.15 8.39
C GLU A 246 15.44 20.20 7.17
N HIS A 247 14.68 19.11 7.33
CA HIS A 247 14.48 18.07 6.33
C HIS A 247 13.00 17.74 6.20
N LYS A 248 12.41 18.08 5.06
CA LYS A 248 11.00 17.80 4.77
C LYS A 248 10.87 16.48 4.02
N VAL A 249 10.11 15.56 4.58
CA VAL A 249 9.75 14.30 3.90
C VAL A 249 8.45 14.48 3.15
N VAL A 250 8.44 14.07 1.88
CA VAL A 250 7.24 14.03 1.04
C VAL A 250 7.03 12.58 0.60
N VAL A 251 5.93 11.98 1.04
CA VAL A 251 5.59 10.61 0.64
C VAL A 251 4.76 10.64 -0.63
N TYR A 252 5.33 10.11 -1.72
CA TYR A 252 4.72 10.05 -3.03
C TYR A 252 4.03 8.70 -3.25
N MET A 253 2.73 8.75 -3.54
CA MET A 253 1.92 7.59 -3.90
C MET A 253 1.15 7.93 -5.17
N SER A 254 1.05 6.98 -6.10
CA SER A 254 0.46 7.25 -7.41
C SER A 254 -0.62 6.22 -7.77
N ASP A 255 -1.64 6.68 -8.48
CA ASP A 255 -2.76 5.89 -8.99
C ASP A 255 -2.58 5.42 -10.44
N VAL A 256 -1.48 5.78 -11.10
CA VAL A 256 -1.24 5.49 -12.53
C VAL A 256 -1.26 4.01 -12.89
N ASN A 257 -1.15 3.11 -11.90
CA ASN A 257 -1.17 1.66 -12.08
C ASN A 257 -2.42 0.99 -11.50
N HIS A 258 -3.42 1.73 -11.00
CA HIS A 258 -4.67 1.15 -10.49
C HIS A 258 -5.41 0.38 -11.60
N SER A 259 -5.85 -0.84 -11.30
CA SER A 259 -6.55 -1.74 -12.23
C SER A 259 -5.76 -2.21 -13.48
N VAL A 260 -4.50 -1.78 -13.64
CA VAL A 260 -3.70 -2.01 -14.85
C VAL A 260 -2.32 -2.58 -14.55
N THR A 261 -2.16 -3.19 -13.37
CA THR A 261 -0.92 -3.86 -12.96
C THR A 261 -0.57 -5.10 -13.78
N GLU A 262 -1.47 -5.57 -14.64
CA GLU A 262 -1.27 -6.72 -15.53
C GLU A 262 -0.54 -6.35 -16.84
N ASP A 263 -0.38 -5.06 -17.11
CA ASP A 263 0.27 -4.50 -18.30
C ASP A 263 1.76 -4.88 -18.44
N GLY A 264 2.38 -5.43 -17.39
CA GLY A 264 3.80 -5.77 -17.33
C GLY A 264 4.59 -4.79 -16.47
N ILE A 265 5.73 -5.28 -15.96
CA ILE A 265 6.61 -4.51 -15.08
C ILE A 265 7.15 -3.26 -15.79
N GLU A 266 7.51 -3.39 -17.08
CA GLU A 266 8.05 -2.28 -17.88
C GLU A 266 7.04 -1.14 -18.04
N LYS A 267 5.80 -1.46 -18.45
CA LYS A 267 4.75 -0.45 -18.66
C LYS A 267 4.37 0.23 -17.34
N CYS A 268 4.23 -0.55 -16.27
CA CYS A 268 3.90 0.00 -14.96
C CYS A 268 5.02 0.91 -14.41
N GLY A 269 6.28 0.50 -14.56
CA GLY A 269 7.42 1.28 -14.12
C GLY A 269 7.63 2.54 -14.95
N LYS A 270 7.40 2.49 -16.27
CA LYS A 270 7.43 3.66 -17.15
C LYS A 270 6.38 4.70 -16.76
N ARG A 271 5.11 4.29 -16.59
CA ARG A 271 4.02 5.20 -16.17
C ARG A 271 4.37 5.92 -14.86
N LEU A 272 4.87 5.16 -13.88
CA LEU A 272 5.25 5.72 -12.59
C LEU A 272 6.47 6.65 -12.69
N ALA A 273 7.47 6.30 -13.51
CA ALA A 273 8.62 7.16 -13.77
C ALA A 273 8.21 8.51 -14.40
N GLU A 274 7.35 8.48 -15.42
CA GLU A 274 6.85 9.69 -16.09
C GLU A 274 6.06 10.58 -15.11
N SER A 275 5.21 9.97 -14.29
CA SER A 275 4.45 10.65 -13.24
C SER A 275 5.35 11.31 -12.18
N ILE A 276 6.43 10.63 -11.77
CA ILE A 276 7.44 11.22 -10.88
C ILE A 276 8.14 12.40 -11.56
N LEU A 277 8.61 12.22 -12.80
CA LEU A 277 9.31 13.28 -13.53
C LEU A 277 8.43 14.53 -13.72
N GLU A 278 7.12 14.35 -13.94
CA GLU A 278 6.15 15.44 -13.98
C GLU A 278 6.02 16.13 -12.61
N TYR A 279 5.83 15.36 -11.53
CA TYR A 279 5.68 15.91 -10.17
C TYR A 279 6.92 16.69 -9.70
N VAL A 280 8.12 16.20 -10.01
CA VAL A 280 9.38 16.87 -9.65
C VAL A 280 9.73 18.04 -10.58
N GLY A 281 8.93 18.29 -11.62
CA GLY A 281 9.13 19.38 -12.58
C GLY A 281 10.35 19.18 -13.48
N TRP A 282 10.62 17.95 -13.93
CA TRP A 282 11.85 17.65 -14.66
C TRP A 282 11.90 18.33 -16.05
N PRO A 283 12.99 19.03 -16.43
CA PRO A 283 12.97 20.08 -17.46
C PRO A 283 12.45 19.69 -18.86
N TRP A 284 12.73 18.48 -19.36
CA TRP A 284 12.34 18.11 -20.72
C TRP A 284 10.88 17.62 -20.84
N ILE A 285 10.21 17.31 -19.73
CA ILE A 285 8.79 16.95 -19.71
C ILE A 285 7.90 18.19 -19.63
N CYS A 286 8.35 19.26 -18.96
CA CYS A 286 7.57 20.49 -18.78
C CYS A 286 7.51 21.41 -20.03
N SER A 287 8.07 21.01 -21.17
CA SER A 287 8.17 21.85 -22.39
C SER A 287 6.84 22.08 -23.13
N SER A 288 5.73 21.51 -22.67
CA SER A 288 4.37 21.78 -23.18
C SER A 288 3.64 22.92 -22.43
N SER A 289 4.22 23.48 -21.38
CA SER A 289 3.71 24.67 -20.70
C SER A 289 4.47 25.91 -21.17
N THR A 290 3.90 26.65 -22.12
CA THR A 290 4.35 28.00 -22.47
C THR A 290 4.15 28.93 -21.29
N ASN A 291 5.20 29.13 -20.49
CA ASN A 291 5.57 30.42 -19.92
C ASN A 291 7.02 30.39 -19.44
N SER A 292 7.86 31.07 -20.21
CA SER A 292 9.24 31.40 -19.88
C SER A 292 9.31 32.28 -18.63
N SER A 293 9.82 31.75 -17.53
CA SER A 293 10.66 32.52 -16.62
C SER A 293 11.76 31.62 -16.06
N SER A 294 12.92 31.77 -16.67
CA SER A 294 14.20 31.28 -16.21
C SER A 294 14.49 31.77 -14.79
N THR A 295 14.39 30.88 -13.81
CA THR A 295 15.27 30.89 -12.64
C THR A 295 15.74 29.45 -12.39
N SER A 296 17.01 29.21 -12.73
CA SER A 296 17.75 27.99 -12.45
C SER A 296 17.97 27.84 -10.95
N ASN A 297 16.98 27.34 -10.23
CA ASN A 297 17.19 26.76 -8.91
C ASN A 297 17.13 25.24 -9.12
N GLY A 298 18.22 24.52 -8.83
CA GLY A 298 18.32 23.06 -9.00
C GLY A 298 17.18 22.30 -8.30
N PRO A 299 17.04 20.98 -8.53
CA PRO A 299 15.85 20.25 -8.09
C PRO A 299 15.56 20.52 -6.61
N LEU A 300 14.30 20.85 -6.34
CA LEU A 300 13.75 21.07 -5.00
C LEU A 300 13.96 19.83 -4.11
N ILE A 301 14.03 18.67 -4.73
CA ILE A 301 14.22 17.38 -4.10
C ILE A 301 15.71 17.09 -4.06
N SER A 302 16.25 16.89 -2.86
CA SER A 302 17.65 16.54 -2.65
C SER A 302 17.86 15.03 -2.60
N ASN A 303 16.85 14.29 -2.13
CA ASN A 303 16.95 12.87 -1.83
C ASN A 303 15.73 12.11 -2.35
N ILE A 304 15.93 10.88 -2.80
CA ILE A 304 14.84 10.00 -3.22
C ILE A 304 15.01 8.59 -2.65
N SER A 305 13.93 8.02 -2.13
CA SER A 305 13.85 6.63 -1.70
C SER A 305 12.67 5.94 -2.36
N PHE A 306 12.80 4.65 -2.62
CA PHE A 306 11.74 3.79 -3.18
C PHE A 306 11.44 2.66 -2.21
N ILE A 307 10.17 2.50 -1.87
CA ILE A 307 9.65 1.37 -1.10
C ILE A 307 8.60 0.68 -1.96
N GLY A 308 8.78 -0.61 -2.24
CA GLY A 308 7.84 -1.37 -3.06
C GLY A 308 7.35 -2.61 -2.33
N HIS A 309 6.03 -2.82 -2.30
CA HIS A 309 5.40 -4.05 -1.83
C HIS A 309 5.15 -5.01 -2.98
N SER A 310 5.49 -6.29 -2.82
CA SER A 310 5.16 -7.32 -3.80
C SER A 310 5.68 -6.95 -5.20
N LEU A 311 4.82 -6.94 -6.24
CA LEU A 311 5.14 -6.46 -7.58
C LEU A 311 5.78 -5.05 -7.61
N GLY A 312 5.42 -4.18 -6.67
CA GLY A 312 5.95 -2.82 -6.57
C GLY A 312 7.46 -2.75 -6.42
N GLY A 313 8.09 -3.75 -5.78
CA GLY A 313 9.55 -3.83 -5.68
C GLY A 313 10.22 -4.04 -7.05
N LEU A 314 9.60 -4.83 -7.92
CA LEU A 314 10.06 -5.05 -9.30
C LEU A 314 9.77 -3.86 -10.21
N ILE A 315 8.58 -3.25 -10.08
CA ILE A 315 8.23 -2.00 -10.75
C ILE A 315 9.28 -0.93 -10.45
N ASN A 316 9.70 -0.82 -9.18
CA ASN A 316 10.74 0.12 -8.75
C ASN A 316 12.11 -0.18 -9.39
N ILE A 317 12.51 -1.45 -9.56
CA ILE A 317 13.76 -1.80 -10.27
C ILE A 317 13.73 -1.32 -11.72
N PHE A 318 12.64 -1.55 -12.43
CA PHE A 318 12.52 -1.06 -13.81
C PHE A 318 12.49 0.47 -13.85
N LEU A 319 11.67 1.09 -12.99
CA LEU A 319 11.49 2.54 -12.89
C LEU A 319 12.83 3.26 -12.71
N ILE A 320 13.66 2.86 -11.74
CA ILE A 320 14.95 3.53 -11.49
C ILE A 320 15.90 3.35 -12.69
N GLY A 321 15.86 2.19 -13.35
CA GLY A 321 16.62 1.96 -14.58
C GLY A 321 16.15 2.86 -15.72
N TYR A 322 14.83 3.03 -15.84
CA TYR A 322 14.22 3.92 -16.82
C TYR A 322 14.63 5.36 -16.58
N LEU A 323 14.50 5.87 -15.34
CA LEU A 323 14.95 7.22 -14.96
C LEU A 323 16.43 7.44 -15.29
N ASN A 324 17.29 6.50 -14.93
CA ASN A 324 18.72 6.57 -15.24
C ASN A 324 18.98 6.60 -16.76
N SER A 325 18.26 5.77 -17.51
CA SER A 325 18.40 5.68 -18.97
C SER A 325 17.95 6.96 -19.68
N VAL A 326 16.71 7.42 -19.43
CA VAL A 326 16.10 8.54 -20.16
C VAL A 326 16.68 9.91 -19.77
N THR A 327 17.35 9.99 -18.63
CA THR A 327 18.03 11.21 -18.19
C THR A 327 19.54 11.15 -18.36
N ASN A 328 20.07 10.11 -19.00
CA ASN A 328 21.52 9.88 -19.17
C ASN A 328 22.28 9.96 -17.82
N GLY A 329 21.68 9.44 -16.76
CA GLY A 329 22.20 9.44 -15.39
C GLY A 329 22.16 10.78 -14.65
N ILE A 330 21.69 11.87 -15.29
CA ILE A 330 21.64 13.20 -14.69
C ILE A 330 20.66 13.22 -13.50
N PHE A 331 19.55 12.48 -13.59
CA PHE A 331 18.55 12.43 -12.51
C PHE A 331 19.16 12.06 -11.15
N PHE A 332 19.92 10.95 -11.08
CA PHE A 332 20.54 10.50 -9.84
C PHE A 332 21.84 11.24 -9.48
N LYS A 333 22.31 12.12 -10.36
CA LYS A 333 23.40 13.05 -10.06
C LYS A 333 22.90 14.29 -9.32
N ASP A 334 21.71 14.77 -9.68
CA ASP A 334 21.10 15.95 -9.08
C ASP A 334 20.20 15.60 -7.87
N ILE A 335 19.63 14.39 -7.85
CA ILE A 335 18.80 13.86 -6.75
C ILE A 335 19.46 12.61 -6.20
N GLU A 336 19.90 12.65 -4.94
CA GLU A 336 20.66 11.56 -4.33
C GLU A 336 19.74 10.36 -4.01
N PRO A 337 19.99 9.16 -4.59
CA PRO A 337 19.23 7.96 -4.26
C PRO A 337 19.67 7.39 -2.90
N VAL A 338 18.74 7.29 -1.94
CA VAL A 338 19.03 6.92 -0.55
C VAL A 338 18.68 5.46 -0.28
N HIS A 339 17.40 5.11 -0.27
CA HIS A 339 16.95 3.76 0.08
C HIS A 339 16.18 3.10 -1.06
N TYR A 340 16.57 1.89 -1.44
CA TYR A 340 15.71 0.95 -2.13
C TYR A 340 15.24 -0.11 -1.13
N ILE A 341 13.94 -0.22 -0.91
CA ILE A 341 13.35 -1.17 0.03
C ILE A 341 12.31 -2.01 -0.71
N ALA A 342 12.48 -3.33 -0.70
CA ALA A 342 11.51 -4.26 -1.26
C ALA A 342 10.91 -5.12 -0.14
N ILE A 343 9.59 -5.20 -0.09
CA ILE A 343 8.84 -5.90 0.96
C ILE A 343 8.00 -6.99 0.32
N ALA A 344 8.31 -8.25 0.63
CA ALA A 344 7.67 -9.44 0.07
C ALA A 344 7.62 -9.42 -1.48
N SER A 345 8.69 -8.97 -2.14
CA SER A 345 8.74 -8.80 -3.61
C SER A 345 9.33 -10.03 -4.32
N PRO A 346 8.73 -10.54 -5.41
CA PRO A 346 9.24 -11.71 -6.12
C PRO A 346 10.43 -11.38 -7.04
N LEU A 347 11.55 -10.95 -6.47
CA LEU A 347 12.70 -10.37 -7.20
C LEU A 347 13.42 -11.36 -8.14
N LEU A 348 13.22 -12.67 -7.95
CA LEU A 348 13.74 -13.75 -8.81
C LEU A 348 12.65 -14.36 -9.72
N GLY A 349 11.50 -13.70 -9.84
CA GLY A 349 10.29 -14.28 -10.41
C GLY A 349 9.49 -15.08 -9.38
N SER A 350 8.34 -15.60 -9.80
CA SER A 350 7.52 -16.48 -8.98
C SER A 350 6.79 -17.48 -9.88
N THR A 351 7.20 -18.74 -9.78
CA THR A 351 6.49 -19.88 -10.37
C THR A 351 5.35 -20.37 -9.47
N ASP A 352 5.35 -19.95 -8.20
CA ASP A 352 4.36 -20.33 -7.16
C ASP A 352 3.06 -19.52 -7.26
N LEU A 353 2.97 -18.54 -8.17
CA LEU A 353 1.73 -17.92 -8.63
C LEU A 353 0.84 -18.89 -9.43
N ALA A 354 0.86 -20.17 -9.05
CA ALA A 354 0.16 -21.26 -9.69
C ALA A 354 -1.33 -20.98 -9.83
N TRP A 355 -1.96 -20.18 -8.96
CA TRP A 355 -3.37 -19.81 -9.13
C TRP A 355 -3.58 -18.79 -10.26
N TYR A 356 -2.72 -17.76 -10.38
CA TYR A 356 -2.81 -16.76 -11.44
C TYR A 356 -2.44 -17.36 -12.80
N ILE A 357 -1.39 -18.20 -12.81
CA ILE A 357 -0.98 -18.98 -13.97
C ILE A 357 -2.06 -20.00 -14.36
N LYS A 358 -2.70 -20.70 -13.41
CA LYS A 358 -3.81 -21.63 -13.70
C LYS A 358 -5.06 -20.93 -14.23
N ILE A 359 -5.49 -19.82 -13.64
CA ILE A 359 -6.65 -19.08 -14.14
C ILE A 359 -6.36 -18.50 -15.53
N GLY A 360 -5.16 -17.94 -15.74
CA GLY A 360 -4.74 -17.43 -17.04
C GLY A 360 -4.55 -18.52 -18.10
N LEU A 361 -4.07 -19.72 -17.73
CA LEU A 361 -3.98 -20.89 -18.62
C LEU A 361 -5.35 -21.50 -18.91
N GLU A 362 -6.24 -21.59 -17.92
CA GLU A 362 -7.62 -22.09 -18.11
C GLU A 362 -8.43 -21.16 -19.02
N TRP A 363 -8.13 -19.86 -19.03
CA TRP A 363 -8.85 -18.84 -19.82
C TRP A 363 -8.05 -18.38 -21.06
N GLY A 364 -6.89 -18.98 -21.33
CA GLY A 364 -6.06 -18.70 -22.52
C GLY A 364 -5.38 -17.32 -22.56
N VAL A 365 -5.36 -16.57 -21.46
CA VAL A 365 -4.75 -15.22 -21.39
C VAL A 365 -4.03 -15.03 -20.05
N ILE A 366 -2.70 -15.04 -20.07
CA ILE A 366 -1.86 -14.56 -18.97
C ILE A 366 -1.45 -13.12 -19.30
N GLY A 367 -1.77 -12.16 -18.43
CA GLY A 367 -1.32 -10.77 -18.55
C GLY A 367 0.22 -10.67 -18.58
N GLN A 368 0.77 -9.61 -19.17
CA GLN A 368 2.22 -9.47 -19.35
C GLN A 368 2.99 -9.60 -18.02
N THR A 369 2.45 -9.07 -16.93
CA THR A 369 3.03 -9.23 -15.59
C THR A 369 3.19 -10.69 -15.17
N GLY A 370 2.20 -11.54 -15.48
CA GLY A 370 2.29 -12.97 -15.22
C GLY A 370 3.40 -13.62 -16.04
N LYS A 371 3.57 -13.22 -17.31
CA LYS A 371 4.65 -13.70 -18.18
C LYS A 371 6.03 -13.28 -17.65
N ASP A 372 6.15 -12.02 -17.19
CA ASP A 372 7.37 -11.49 -16.59
C ASP A 372 7.77 -12.28 -15.32
N LEU A 373 6.80 -12.55 -14.43
CA LEU A 373 7.03 -13.28 -13.18
C LEU A 373 7.29 -14.77 -13.40
N ALA A 374 6.72 -15.37 -14.44
CA ALA A 374 6.98 -16.74 -14.86
C ALA A 374 8.32 -16.90 -15.62
N LEU A 375 9.10 -15.81 -15.77
CA LEU A 375 10.37 -15.78 -16.49
C LEU A 375 10.24 -16.27 -17.94
N ILE A 376 9.13 -15.93 -18.61
CA ILE A 376 8.92 -16.29 -20.02
C ILE A 376 9.81 -15.39 -20.91
N PRO A 377 10.60 -15.97 -21.84
CA PRO A 377 11.37 -15.20 -22.82
C PRO A 377 10.51 -14.26 -23.65
N ARG A 378 11.02 -13.04 -23.90
CA ARG A 378 10.29 -12.01 -24.66
C ARG A 378 9.99 -12.42 -26.11
N SER A 379 10.87 -13.21 -26.74
CA SER A 379 10.69 -13.74 -28.11
C SER A 379 9.46 -14.63 -28.25
N LYS A 380 9.13 -15.43 -27.23
CA LYS A 380 7.95 -16.30 -27.23
C LYS A 380 6.63 -15.53 -27.09
N ILE A 381 6.67 -14.35 -26.47
CA ILE A 381 5.50 -13.47 -26.30
C ILE A 381 5.08 -12.86 -27.64
N ALA A 382 6.05 -12.48 -28.48
CA ALA A 382 5.81 -11.92 -29.80
C ALA A 382 5.21 -12.96 -30.77
N GLN A 383 5.57 -14.25 -30.63
CA GLN A 383 5.03 -15.34 -31.45
C GLN A 383 3.57 -15.67 -31.11
N GLU A 384 3.19 -15.72 -29.83
CA GLU A 384 1.78 -15.95 -29.42
C GLU A 384 0.84 -14.81 -29.80
N SER A 385 1.33 -13.57 -29.88
CA SER A 385 0.52 -12.41 -30.28
C SER A 385 0.35 -12.30 -31.80
N ALA A 386 1.20 -13.00 -32.57
CA ALA A 386 1.19 -13.00 -34.03
C ALA A 386 0.47 -14.22 -34.63
N SER A 387 0.23 -15.29 -33.86
CA SER A 387 -0.42 -16.51 -34.34
C SER A 387 -1.94 -16.40 -34.60
N ASP A 388 -2.56 -15.24 -34.31
CA ASP A 388 -3.95 -14.96 -34.71
C ASP A 388 -4.08 -14.33 -36.11
N ILE A 389 -2.98 -14.10 -36.83
CA ILE A 389 -3.00 -13.63 -38.23
C ILE A 389 -1.97 -14.38 -39.08
N LEU A 390 -2.49 -15.39 -39.79
CA LEU A 390 -1.98 -16.06 -41.00
C LEU A 390 -0.92 -17.18 -40.85
N GLU A 391 -1.27 -18.30 -41.48
CA GLU A 391 -0.41 -19.45 -41.81
C GLU A 391 0.75 -19.09 -42.75
N GLU A 392 1.86 -19.79 -42.52
CA GLU A 392 2.94 -20.17 -43.44
C GLU A 392 3.63 -19.10 -44.31
N GLN A 393 4.90 -18.82 -44.01
CA GLN A 393 6.01 -19.13 -44.94
C GLN A 393 7.38 -19.10 -44.22
N GLU A 394 8.11 -20.21 -44.35
CA GLU A 394 9.55 -20.32 -44.05
C GLU A 394 10.37 -19.58 -45.14
N ASP A 395 11.31 -18.72 -44.71
CA ASP A 395 12.70 -18.65 -45.19
C ASP A 395 13.34 -17.28 -44.91
N SER A 396 14.24 -17.21 -43.92
CA SER A 396 15.60 -16.64 -44.06
C SER A 396 16.32 -16.55 -42.70
N PRO A 397 17.62 -16.91 -42.62
CA PRO A 397 18.41 -16.71 -41.41
C PRO A 397 18.94 -15.27 -41.41
N THR A 398 18.19 -14.37 -40.79
CA THR A 398 18.66 -13.01 -40.49
C THR A 398 18.99 -12.92 -39.00
N THR A 399 20.24 -12.54 -38.74
CA THR A 399 20.86 -12.24 -37.44
C THR A 399 19.85 -11.92 -36.35
N ILE A 400 19.58 -12.93 -35.51
CA ILE A 400 18.67 -12.82 -34.37
C ILE A 400 19.30 -11.83 -33.38
N ASP A 401 18.59 -10.74 -33.12
CA ASP A 401 18.95 -9.77 -32.10
C ASP A 401 18.86 -10.44 -30.72
N SER A 402 20.02 -10.91 -30.22
CA SER A 402 20.18 -11.70 -28.98
C SER A 402 19.56 -11.10 -27.71
N LEU A 403 19.10 -9.84 -27.77
CA LEU A 403 18.44 -9.14 -26.67
C LEU A 403 16.97 -9.58 -26.46
N ASN A 404 16.31 -10.14 -27.48
CA ASN A 404 14.89 -10.54 -27.40
C ASN A 404 14.67 -11.97 -26.91
N GLU A 405 15.72 -12.76 -26.65
CA GLU A 405 15.58 -14.18 -26.27
C GLU A 405 15.57 -14.44 -24.76
N GLU A 406 15.78 -13.41 -23.93
CA GLU A 406 15.88 -13.58 -22.48
C GLU A 406 14.65 -13.06 -21.70
N PRO A 407 14.35 -13.63 -20.51
CA PRO A 407 13.31 -13.12 -19.62
C PRO A 407 13.62 -11.71 -19.10
N LEU A 408 12.57 -10.92 -18.85
CA LEU A 408 12.70 -9.54 -18.40
C LEU A 408 13.58 -9.40 -17.15
N LEU A 409 13.31 -10.17 -16.09
CA LEU A 409 14.04 -10.05 -14.83
C LEU A 409 15.54 -10.38 -14.97
N LEU A 410 15.89 -11.31 -15.87
CA LEU A 410 17.28 -11.59 -16.21
C LEU A 410 17.92 -10.37 -16.85
N SER A 411 17.26 -9.77 -17.84
CA SER A 411 17.76 -8.57 -18.52
C SER A 411 17.97 -7.37 -17.57
N LEU A 412 17.06 -7.16 -16.62
CA LEU A 412 17.15 -6.09 -15.61
C LEU A 412 18.29 -6.32 -14.61
N SER A 413 18.63 -7.58 -14.34
CA SER A 413 19.68 -7.93 -13.39
C SER A 413 21.09 -7.80 -13.96
N ARG A 414 21.25 -7.86 -15.29
CA ARG A 414 22.58 -7.81 -15.93
C ARG A 414 23.37 -6.59 -15.48
N PRO A 415 24.67 -6.72 -15.16
CA PRO A 415 25.49 -5.60 -14.64
C PRO A 415 25.58 -4.37 -15.54
N ASN A 416 25.38 -4.54 -16.85
CA ASN A 416 25.38 -3.46 -17.84
C ASN A 416 23.99 -2.86 -18.11
N SER A 417 22.93 -3.38 -17.49
CA SER A 417 21.58 -2.83 -17.64
C SER A 417 21.44 -1.52 -16.89
N SER A 418 20.60 -0.62 -17.39
CA SER A 418 20.34 0.67 -16.74
C SER A 418 19.75 0.49 -15.33
N SER A 419 18.94 -0.55 -15.10
CA SER A 419 18.34 -0.89 -13.81
C SER A 419 19.39 -1.31 -12.79
N HIS A 420 20.33 -2.17 -13.17
CA HIS A 420 21.42 -2.57 -12.31
C HIS A 420 22.35 -1.40 -11.96
N ILE A 421 22.73 -0.63 -12.98
CA ILE A 421 23.57 0.57 -12.79
C ILE A 421 22.89 1.56 -11.84
N ALA A 422 21.60 1.82 -12.02
CA ALA A 422 20.83 2.74 -11.18
C ALA A 422 20.69 2.22 -9.74
N LEU A 423 20.35 0.94 -9.56
CA LEU A 423 20.18 0.34 -8.23
C LEU A 423 21.47 0.35 -7.41
N LYS A 424 22.62 0.25 -8.08
CA LYS A 424 23.94 0.36 -7.45
C LYS A 424 24.19 1.73 -6.82
N LEU A 425 23.58 2.80 -7.35
CA LEU A 425 23.74 4.17 -6.84
C LEU A 425 23.10 4.39 -5.46
N PHE A 426 22.11 3.59 -5.09
CA PHE A 426 21.43 3.73 -3.79
C PHE A 426 22.38 3.48 -2.62
N LYS A 427 22.30 4.32 -1.57
CA LYS A 427 23.09 4.13 -0.34
C LYS A 427 22.78 2.78 0.32
N THR A 428 21.50 2.41 0.39
CA THR A 428 21.08 1.13 0.96
C THR A 428 20.10 0.40 0.06
N ARG A 429 20.16 -0.94 0.13
CA ARG A 429 19.22 -1.87 -0.48
C ARG A 429 18.76 -2.84 0.59
N THR A 430 17.47 -2.83 0.92
CA THR A 430 16.91 -3.61 2.03
C THR A 430 15.77 -4.50 1.54
N LEU A 431 15.77 -5.77 1.95
CA LEU A 431 14.74 -6.75 1.65
C LEU A 431 14.03 -7.16 2.93
N TYR A 432 12.71 -7.07 2.94
CA TYR A 432 11.87 -7.68 3.98
C TYR A 432 11.19 -8.91 3.40
N ALA A 433 11.50 -10.09 3.93
CA ALA A 433 11.04 -11.36 3.39
C ALA A 433 10.36 -12.22 4.46
N ASN A 434 9.16 -12.70 4.15
CA ASN A 434 8.43 -13.59 5.03
C ASN A 434 9.06 -14.99 5.00
N VAL A 435 9.37 -15.57 6.16
CA VAL A 435 9.87 -16.95 6.24
C VAL A 435 8.75 -17.99 6.17
N ALA A 436 7.53 -17.60 6.53
CA ALA A 436 6.37 -18.48 6.62
C ALA A 436 5.08 -17.72 6.26
N ASN A 437 4.03 -18.48 5.94
CA ASN A 437 2.66 -18.01 5.71
C ASN A 437 2.46 -17.00 4.55
N ASP A 438 3.49 -16.76 3.74
CA ASP A 438 3.37 -16.04 2.48
C ASP A 438 3.20 -17.05 1.33
N THR A 439 1.95 -17.24 0.92
CA THR A 439 1.60 -18.17 -0.17
C THR A 439 1.72 -17.53 -1.56
N THR A 440 2.06 -16.25 -1.63
CA THR A 440 2.14 -15.48 -2.88
C THR A 440 3.58 -15.31 -3.33
N VAL A 441 4.47 -15.04 -2.38
CA VAL A 441 5.89 -14.78 -2.62
C VAL A 441 6.73 -15.56 -1.63
N SER A 442 7.44 -16.57 -2.13
CA SER A 442 8.30 -17.42 -1.30
C SER A 442 9.51 -16.64 -0.75
N LEU A 443 10.07 -17.14 0.36
CA LEU A 443 11.29 -16.60 0.96
C LEU A 443 12.43 -16.52 -0.06
N LYS A 444 12.57 -17.57 -0.89
CA LYS A 444 13.63 -17.68 -1.89
C LYS A 444 13.72 -16.45 -2.80
N THR A 445 12.57 -16.03 -3.34
CA THR A 445 12.52 -14.92 -4.28
C THR A 445 12.55 -13.56 -3.57
N SER A 446 11.86 -13.43 -2.42
CA SER A 446 11.79 -12.17 -1.66
C SER A 446 13.07 -11.79 -0.92
N SER A 447 13.93 -12.75 -0.62
CA SER A 447 15.21 -12.50 0.03
C SER A 447 16.38 -12.33 -0.96
N LEU A 448 16.13 -12.40 -2.29
CA LEU A 448 17.16 -12.58 -3.31
C LEU A 448 18.15 -13.66 -2.84
N TYR A 449 17.79 -14.93 -2.97
CA TYR A 449 18.54 -16.16 -2.63
C TYR A 449 20.05 -16.03 -2.29
N PHE A 450 20.56 -16.88 -1.38
CA PHE A 450 21.83 -16.77 -0.60
C PHE A 450 21.60 -16.17 0.80
N ILE A 451 20.96 -16.97 1.68
CA ILE A 451 20.86 -16.70 3.11
C ILE A 451 21.81 -17.70 3.80
N ASN A 452 22.88 -17.19 4.39
CA ASN A 452 23.91 -18.01 5.02
C ASN A 452 23.63 -18.15 6.53
N HIS A 453 22.85 -19.15 6.96
CA HIS A 453 22.65 -19.49 8.37
C HIS A 453 22.37 -20.97 8.58
N ASP A 454 22.83 -21.51 9.72
CA ASP A 454 22.60 -22.87 10.20
C ASP A 454 21.15 -23.30 9.96
N ASP A 455 21.01 -24.16 8.96
CA ASP A 455 19.81 -24.49 8.23
C ASP A 455 18.63 -24.95 9.12
N ASP A 456 18.90 -25.41 10.35
CA ASP A 456 17.88 -25.96 11.24
C ASP A 456 16.92 -24.89 11.81
N PHE A 457 17.37 -23.67 12.10
CA PHE A 457 16.49 -22.64 12.69
C PHE A 457 15.45 -22.13 11.70
N ILE A 458 15.87 -21.84 10.46
CA ILE A 458 14.95 -21.43 9.39
C ILE A 458 14.10 -22.62 8.96
N LYS A 459 14.66 -23.83 8.78
CA LYS A 459 13.89 -25.04 8.43
C LYS A 459 12.78 -25.35 9.44
N ASN A 460 13.05 -25.16 10.74
CA ASN A 460 12.05 -25.36 11.79
C ASN A 460 10.89 -24.34 11.73
N HIS A 461 11.10 -23.16 11.14
CA HIS A 461 10.06 -22.17 10.89
C HIS A 461 9.51 -22.21 9.45
N TYR A 462 10.18 -22.93 8.54
CA TYR A 462 9.81 -23.11 7.13
C TYR A 462 8.72 -24.16 6.91
N SER A 463 8.30 -24.88 7.95
CA SER A 463 7.31 -25.96 7.83
C SER A 463 5.87 -25.41 7.93
N THR A 464 5.39 -24.77 6.87
CA THR A 464 3.95 -24.60 6.71
C THR A 464 3.36 -25.93 6.26
N THR A 465 2.51 -26.55 7.07
CA THR A 465 1.78 -27.75 6.64
C THR A 465 0.71 -27.38 5.61
N ILE A 466 0.19 -28.38 4.86
CA ILE A 466 -0.98 -28.18 3.97
C ILE A 466 -2.18 -27.62 4.75
N ILE A 467 -2.31 -27.99 6.03
CA ILE A 467 -3.36 -27.50 6.92
C ILE A 467 -3.18 -26.01 7.21
N ASP A 468 -1.95 -25.54 7.39
CA ASP A 468 -1.66 -24.12 7.61
C ASP A 468 -1.89 -23.31 6.34
N HIS A 469 -1.56 -23.85 5.16
CA HIS A 469 -1.95 -23.25 3.88
C HIS A 469 -3.46 -23.08 3.74
N LEU A 470 -4.25 -24.11 4.07
CA LEU A 470 -5.72 -24.04 4.01
C LEU A 470 -6.28 -23.06 5.04
N ARG A 471 -5.75 -23.02 6.27
CA ARG A 471 -6.14 -22.02 7.28
C ARG A 471 -5.82 -20.60 6.82
N ASN A 472 -4.64 -20.37 6.26
CA ASN A 472 -4.22 -19.05 5.76
C ASN A 472 -5.07 -18.61 4.58
N LEU A 473 -5.43 -19.52 3.66
CA LEU A 473 -6.34 -19.23 2.56
C LEU A 473 -7.74 -18.83 3.07
N ILE A 474 -8.27 -19.54 4.08
CA ILE A 474 -9.55 -19.21 4.73
C ILE A 474 -9.47 -17.84 5.42
N ASN A 475 -8.39 -17.57 6.17
CA ASN A 475 -8.17 -16.28 6.85
C ASN A 475 -7.97 -15.12 5.86
N ALA A 476 -7.39 -15.36 4.69
CA ALA A 476 -7.27 -14.35 3.64
C ALA A 476 -8.64 -13.96 3.06
N ILE A 477 -9.57 -14.91 2.99
CA ILE A 477 -10.94 -14.71 2.48
C ILE A 477 -11.84 -14.10 3.56
N ASN A 478 -11.72 -14.54 4.81
CA ASN A 478 -12.46 -14.05 5.97
C ASN A 478 -11.45 -13.74 7.09
N PRO A 479 -10.87 -12.53 7.12
CA PRO A 479 -9.95 -12.16 8.19
C PRO A 479 -10.66 -12.29 9.55
N PRO A 480 -9.95 -12.77 10.58
CA PRO A 480 -10.53 -12.84 11.92
C PRO A 480 -11.00 -11.46 12.36
N GLU A 481 -12.11 -11.41 13.10
CA GLU A 481 -12.58 -10.17 13.70
C GLU A 481 -11.45 -9.56 14.53
N THR A 482 -11.24 -8.24 14.42
CA THR A 482 -10.18 -7.53 15.15
C THR A 482 -10.56 -7.46 16.63
N THR A 483 -10.36 -8.57 17.35
CA THR A 483 -10.62 -8.63 18.79
C THR A 483 -9.44 -8.09 19.57
N LYS A 484 -9.68 -7.76 20.85
CA LYS A 484 -8.63 -7.39 21.78
C LYS A 484 -7.56 -8.47 21.87
N GLU A 485 -7.98 -9.74 21.90
CA GLU A 485 -7.08 -10.89 21.98
C GLU A 485 -6.21 -11.04 20.74
N TYR A 486 -6.77 -10.82 19.53
CA TYR A 486 -6.02 -10.84 18.28
C TYR A 486 -4.94 -9.75 18.27
N LEU A 487 -5.32 -8.52 18.61
CA LEU A 487 -4.38 -7.41 18.70
C LEU A 487 -3.32 -7.67 19.77
N ILE A 488 -3.69 -8.05 21.01
CA ILE A 488 -2.75 -8.37 22.10
C ILE A 488 -1.79 -9.51 21.70
N ARG A 489 -2.28 -10.56 21.04
CA ARG A 489 -1.42 -11.66 20.56
C ARG A 489 -0.42 -11.16 19.53
N SER A 490 -0.85 -10.25 18.65
CA SER A 490 0.03 -9.58 17.67
C SER A 490 1.13 -8.74 18.34
N PHE A 491 0.96 -8.40 19.62
CA PHE A 491 1.93 -7.72 20.48
C PHE A 491 2.62 -8.63 21.49
N SER A 492 2.64 -9.95 21.26
CA SER A 492 3.44 -10.85 22.10
C SER A 492 4.90 -10.35 22.16
N ALA A 493 5.59 -10.61 23.27
CA ALA A 493 6.93 -10.07 23.52
C ALA A 493 8.00 -10.53 22.51
N GLU A 494 7.71 -11.54 21.68
CA GLU A 494 8.62 -12.05 20.67
C GLU A 494 8.55 -11.18 19.41
N SER A 495 9.71 -10.63 19.02
CA SER A 495 9.82 -9.84 17.79
C SER A 495 9.57 -10.73 16.56
N PRO A 496 8.82 -10.25 15.55
CA PRO A 496 8.67 -10.97 14.29
C PRO A 496 9.96 -10.98 13.47
N ILE A 497 10.96 -10.16 13.83
CA ILE A 497 12.25 -10.10 13.13
C ILE A 497 13.11 -11.26 13.59
N LEU A 498 13.31 -12.24 12.70
CA LEU A 498 14.12 -13.43 12.98
C LEU A 498 15.58 -13.28 12.56
N HIS A 499 15.83 -12.43 11.57
CA HIS A 499 17.14 -12.23 10.98
C HIS A 499 17.22 -10.82 10.41
N ASP A 500 18.36 -10.18 10.61
CA ASP A 500 18.67 -8.87 10.04
C ASP A 500 20.19 -8.77 9.84
N LYS A 501 20.65 -8.91 8.60
CA LYS A 501 22.07 -8.93 8.27
C LYS A 501 22.36 -8.25 6.94
N LEU A 502 23.51 -7.59 6.86
CA LEU A 502 24.09 -7.10 5.62
C LEU A 502 24.87 -8.23 4.91
N TYR A 503 24.47 -8.54 3.69
CA TYR A 503 25.15 -9.46 2.78
C TYR A 503 25.98 -8.68 1.78
N THR A 504 27.22 -9.12 1.60
CA THR A 504 28.20 -8.59 0.65
C THR A 504 28.45 -9.60 -0.48
N PRO A 505 29.07 -9.19 -1.60
CA PRO A 505 29.44 -10.13 -2.67
C PRO A 505 30.29 -11.32 -2.18
N ASN A 506 31.07 -11.14 -1.11
CA ASN A 506 31.90 -12.19 -0.52
C ASN A 506 31.10 -13.23 0.28
N ASP A 507 29.86 -12.92 0.66
CA ASP A 507 28.98 -13.87 1.36
C ASP A 507 28.32 -14.88 0.40
N ILE A 508 28.51 -14.70 -0.92
CA ILE A 508 27.87 -15.52 -1.95
C ILE A 508 28.78 -16.67 -2.33
N SER A 509 28.27 -17.90 -2.21
CA SER A 509 29.03 -19.11 -2.52
C SER A 509 29.53 -19.11 -3.97
N HIS A 510 30.80 -19.44 -4.16
CA HIS A 510 31.40 -19.64 -5.47
C HIS A 510 30.70 -20.79 -6.23
N ILE A 511 30.67 -20.69 -7.55
CA ILE A 511 30.17 -21.75 -8.43
C ILE A 511 31.18 -22.90 -8.36
N THR A 512 30.76 -24.06 -7.85
CA THR A 512 31.63 -25.24 -7.79
C THR A 512 31.72 -25.86 -9.17
N ASN A 513 32.86 -25.69 -9.83
CA ASN A 513 33.11 -26.21 -11.16
C ASN A 513 33.51 -27.71 -11.09
N THR A 514 32.53 -28.60 -11.20
CA THR A 514 32.77 -30.06 -11.12
C THR A 514 33.19 -30.69 -12.45
N THR A 515 33.00 -30.00 -13.57
CA THR A 515 33.14 -30.56 -14.93
C THR A 515 34.35 -30.04 -15.71
N GLY A 516 35.09 -29.06 -15.18
CA GLY A 516 36.26 -28.48 -15.86
C GLY A 516 35.90 -27.56 -17.03
N GLU A 517 34.66 -27.08 -17.07
CA GLU A 517 34.14 -26.06 -18.01
C GLU A 517 34.76 -24.69 -17.72
N GLU A 518 34.72 -23.75 -18.66
CA GLU A 518 35.12 -22.36 -18.37
C GLU A 518 34.13 -21.70 -17.39
N GLU A 519 34.58 -20.79 -16.53
CA GLU A 519 33.72 -20.16 -15.49
C GLU A 519 32.46 -19.51 -16.09
N ASP A 520 32.58 -18.89 -17.27
CA ASP A 520 31.44 -18.27 -17.97
C ASP A 520 30.42 -19.32 -18.43
N GLU A 521 30.85 -20.47 -18.96
CA GLU A 521 29.94 -21.55 -19.36
C GLU A 521 29.21 -22.14 -18.15
N THR A 522 29.91 -22.34 -17.02
CA THR A 522 29.28 -22.84 -15.79
C THR A 522 28.21 -21.90 -15.23
N PHE A 523 28.37 -20.59 -15.43
CA PHE A 523 27.38 -19.60 -14.99
C PHE A 523 26.08 -19.70 -15.79
N TYR A 524 26.16 -19.80 -17.13
CA TYR A 524 24.98 -19.86 -17.99
C TYR A 524 24.22 -21.19 -17.87
N ASN A 525 24.85 -22.24 -17.31
CA ASN A 525 24.23 -23.51 -16.97
C ASN A 525 23.39 -23.47 -15.67
N LEU A 526 23.49 -22.39 -14.88
CA LEU A 526 22.70 -22.24 -13.65
C LEU A 526 21.21 -21.99 -13.96
N PRO A 527 20.29 -22.34 -13.03
CA PRO A 527 18.89 -21.89 -13.10
C PRO A 527 18.78 -20.36 -13.26
N ILE A 528 17.82 -19.89 -14.06
CA ILE A 528 17.66 -18.46 -14.39
C ILE A 528 17.50 -17.58 -13.13
N ASP A 529 16.75 -18.07 -12.14
CA ASP A 529 16.55 -17.40 -10.86
C ASP A 529 17.87 -17.27 -10.05
N GLU A 530 18.75 -18.28 -10.12
CA GLU A 530 20.09 -18.19 -9.54
C GLU A 530 20.99 -17.22 -10.31
N GLN A 531 20.92 -17.21 -11.65
CA GLN A 531 21.65 -16.23 -12.46
C GLN A 531 21.25 -14.79 -12.09
N ILE A 532 19.94 -14.52 -11.98
CA ILE A 532 19.39 -13.23 -11.53
C ILE A 532 19.94 -12.89 -10.14
N ALA A 533 19.87 -13.81 -9.19
CA ALA A 533 20.37 -13.59 -7.83
C ALA A 533 21.86 -13.25 -7.82
N ARG A 534 22.69 -14.01 -8.55
CA ARG A 534 24.14 -13.78 -8.63
C ARG A 534 24.47 -12.44 -9.27
N PHE A 535 23.75 -12.04 -10.32
CA PHE A 535 23.95 -10.72 -10.90
C PHE A 535 23.63 -9.62 -9.89
N TRP A 536 22.51 -9.69 -9.15
CA TRP A 536 22.19 -8.68 -8.13
C TRP A 536 23.20 -8.59 -6.97
N HIS A 537 23.95 -9.66 -6.68
CA HIS A 537 24.98 -9.65 -5.65
C HIS A 537 26.41 -9.46 -6.19
N LYS A 538 26.58 -9.26 -7.51
CA LYS A 538 27.92 -9.19 -8.12
C LYS A 538 28.76 -8.05 -7.54
N ASP A 539 28.15 -6.89 -7.33
CA ASP A 539 28.84 -5.65 -6.95
C ASP A 539 27.98 -4.73 -6.05
N MET A 540 26.97 -5.30 -5.40
CA MET A 540 26.06 -4.60 -4.48
C MET A 540 25.93 -5.34 -3.15
N THR A 541 25.67 -4.59 -2.09
CA THR A 541 25.35 -5.13 -0.76
C THR A 541 23.85 -5.07 -0.49
N TRP A 542 23.32 -6.08 0.19
CA TRP A 542 21.91 -6.23 0.50
C TRP A 542 21.68 -6.47 1.99
N ARG A 543 20.90 -5.62 2.64
CA ARG A 543 20.39 -5.90 3.99
C ARG A 543 19.18 -6.80 3.86
N LYS A 544 19.23 -8.00 4.42
CA LYS A 544 18.12 -8.97 4.39
C LYS A 544 17.51 -9.03 5.78
N VAL A 545 16.21 -8.75 5.86
CA VAL A 545 15.40 -8.82 7.07
C VAL A 545 14.38 -9.92 6.89
N LEU A 546 14.50 -11.02 7.64
CA LEU A 546 13.56 -12.14 7.58
C LEU A 546 12.56 -12.03 8.72
N VAL A 547 11.28 -12.14 8.38
CA VAL A 547 10.19 -11.95 9.33
C VAL A 547 9.27 -13.17 9.39
N ASN A 548 8.75 -13.46 10.58
CA ASN A 548 7.75 -14.50 10.78
C ASN A 548 6.46 -13.87 11.28
N LEU A 549 5.43 -13.93 10.44
CA LEU A 549 4.11 -13.37 10.73
C LEU A 549 3.06 -14.47 10.64
N GLU A 550 2.12 -14.48 11.59
CA GLU A 550 0.92 -15.31 11.52
C GLU A 550 -0.04 -14.83 10.42
N GLY A 551 -0.84 -15.74 9.85
CA GLY A 551 -1.95 -15.41 8.96
C GLY A 551 -1.50 -14.96 7.56
N GLY A 552 -2.16 -13.95 6.99
CA GLY A 552 -1.87 -13.44 5.64
C GLY A 552 -0.58 -12.63 5.56
N ALA A 553 0.57 -13.25 5.86
CA ALA A 553 1.89 -12.62 6.03
C ALA A 553 2.24 -11.65 4.89
N HIS A 554 1.86 -11.99 3.65
CA HIS A 554 2.06 -11.16 2.46
C HIS A 554 1.52 -9.74 2.60
N THR A 555 0.34 -9.59 3.22
CA THR A 555 -0.32 -8.29 3.45
C THR A 555 -0.05 -7.75 4.85
N HIS A 556 0.30 -8.62 5.80
CA HIS A 556 0.63 -8.23 7.17
C HIS A 556 1.91 -7.45 7.22
N VAL A 557 2.95 -7.87 6.50
CA VAL A 557 4.30 -7.28 6.55
C VAL A 557 4.34 -5.77 6.20
N ILE A 558 3.38 -5.29 5.41
CA ILE A 558 3.22 -3.86 5.07
C ILE A 558 2.08 -3.16 5.82
N VAL A 559 1.34 -3.91 6.66
CA VAL A 559 0.16 -3.41 7.39
C VAL A 559 -0.85 -2.80 6.42
N ARG A 560 -1.28 -3.61 5.44
CA ARG A 560 -2.18 -3.17 4.35
C ARG A 560 -3.41 -2.40 4.84
N ARG A 561 -3.97 -2.84 5.96
CA ARG A 561 -5.02 -2.19 6.73
C ARG A 561 -4.56 -2.12 8.17
N LYS A 562 -4.38 -0.90 8.66
CA LYS A 562 -3.87 -0.55 9.99
C LYS A 562 -4.22 -1.55 11.09
N TRP A 563 -5.51 -1.86 11.25
CA TRP A 563 -6.00 -2.65 12.38
C TRP A 563 -6.05 -4.16 12.09
N ILE A 564 -6.47 -4.54 10.89
CA ILE A 564 -6.62 -5.95 10.50
C ILE A 564 -5.25 -6.61 10.35
N ASN A 565 -4.26 -5.83 9.90
CA ASN A 565 -2.91 -6.26 9.62
C ASN A 565 -1.91 -5.79 10.69
N ALA A 566 -2.39 -5.55 11.91
CA ALA A 566 -1.60 -5.18 13.08
C ALA A 566 -0.38 -6.08 13.39
N PRO A 567 -0.35 -7.40 13.09
CA PRO A 567 0.86 -8.22 13.25
C PRO A 567 2.12 -7.64 12.58
N GLY A 568 1.98 -6.86 11.50
CA GLY A 568 3.13 -6.23 10.84
C GLY A 568 3.61 -4.93 11.45
N TRP A 569 2.94 -4.37 12.47
CA TRP A 569 3.32 -3.07 13.03
C TRP A 569 4.77 -3.03 13.52
N GLN A 570 5.25 -4.10 14.17
CA GLN A 570 6.63 -4.20 14.62
C GLN A 570 7.63 -4.29 13.45
N VAL A 571 7.21 -4.81 12.28
CA VAL A 571 8.03 -4.80 11.06
C VAL A 571 8.14 -3.38 10.52
N ILE A 572 7.04 -2.62 10.51
CA ILE A 572 7.05 -1.23 10.07
C ILE A 572 7.86 -0.36 11.03
N ASP A 573 7.74 -0.55 12.34
CA ASP A 573 8.57 0.15 13.32
C ASP A 573 10.06 -0.18 13.13
N HIS A 574 10.39 -1.45 12.93
CA HIS A 574 11.75 -1.87 12.56
C HIS A 574 12.24 -1.14 11.31
N LEU A 575 11.43 -1.06 10.24
CA LEU A 575 11.76 -0.34 9.02
C LEU A 575 12.06 1.12 9.30
N LEU A 576 11.16 1.82 10.00
CA LEU A 576 11.32 3.22 10.33
C LEU A 576 12.55 3.47 11.20
N ASN A 577 12.88 2.57 12.12
CA ASN A 577 14.03 2.72 13.04
C ASN A 577 15.39 2.46 12.38
N ASN A 578 15.38 1.88 11.18
CA ASN A 578 16.58 1.45 10.47
C ASN A 578 16.84 2.18 9.16
N HIS A 579 15.96 3.11 8.78
CA HIS A 579 16.08 3.92 7.57
C HIS A 579 15.80 5.37 7.92
N GLU A 580 16.72 6.26 7.55
CA GLU A 580 16.60 7.69 7.78
C GLU A 580 15.94 8.34 6.56
N PHE A 581 14.66 8.70 6.72
CA PHE A 581 13.89 9.50 5.76
C PHE A 581 13.98 10.99 6.07
#